data_AF-A0A0J0Y2H5-F1
#
_entry.id   AF-A0A0J0Y2H5-F1
#
_cell.length_a   1.000
_cell.length_b   1.000
_cell.length_c   1.000
_cell.angle_alpha   90.00
_cell.angle_beta   90.00
_cell.angle_gamma   90.00
#
_symmetry.space_group_name_H-M   'P 1'
#
loop_
_entity.id
_entity.type
_entity.pdbx_description
1 polymer ?
#
loop_
_entity_poly.entity_id
_entity_poly.type
_entity_poly.pdbx_seq_one_letter_code
_entity_poly.pdbx_strand_id
1 'polypeptide(L)'
;MTNFNEFINKDYFRVNNPDHPFVYSGPDILLSDAKSLTALFIPSPEELGSSNKLLLRLINSKIGYPANTIMTLVLDHNKEFKNTDRVERDFFDLVIEPSDLKRLKSILKETKSISYFKDFKRTQKQLFDRQARVQNSNLVYAEKVKFDKDKVEPFINKEKIQYFNYLEDRFEKVRSNIYEFENTLIGFKNLSKKPDLEELAPYYDFVLRSELFMKDKIPFFKKRDDAKCLSLNELPTSRFDPMKPMRLASLFGWLIGNINSEKDLEFRLNSYERSKK
;
A
#
# COMPACT_ATOMS: atom_id res chain seq x y z
N MET A 1 -5.88 3.32 26.71
CA MET A 1 -5.71 4.02 25.42
C MET A 1 -6.02 5.48 25.66
N THR A 2 -5.13 6.39 25.26
CA THR A 2 -5.38 7.84 25.35
C THR A 2 -6.61 8.20 24.53
N ASN A 3 -7.61 8.82 25.15
CA ASN A 3 -8.81 9.24 24.45
C ASN A 3 -8.51 10.49 23.61
N PHE A 4 -8.06 10.28 22.37
CA PHE A 4 -7.73 11.37 21.45
C PHE A 4 -8.93 12.28 21.11
N ASN A 5 -10.16 11.86 21.46
CA ASN A 5 -11.38 12.62 21.19
C ASN A 5 -11.44 13.96 21.92
N GLU A 6 -10.83 14.07 23.09
CA GLU A 6 -10.92 15.28 23.91
C GLU A 6 -9.96 16.38 23.45
N PHE A 7 -8.99 16.04 22.60
CA PHE A 7 -7.90 16.95 22.24
C PHE A 7 -8.08 17.61 20.87
N ILE A 8 -8.93 17.07 20.00
CA ILE A 8 -9.12 17.59 18.64
C ILE A 8 -10.18 18.69 18.66
N ASN A 9 -9.82 19.87 18.14
CA ASN A 9 -10.73 21.02 18.07
C ASN A 9 -11.99 20.68 17.22
N LYS A 10 -13.16 21.13 17.68
CA LYS A 10 -14.46 20.96 17.02
C LYS A 10 -14.54 21.58 15.62
N ASP A 11 -13.63 22.50 15.29
CA ASP A 11 -13.51 23.12 13.96
C ASP A 11 -13.15 22.11 12.84
N TYR A 12 -12.61 20.93 13.18
CA TYR A 12 -12.23 19.91 12.20
C TYR A 12 -13.36 18.91 11.94
N PHE A 13 -13.61 18.60 10.68
CA PHE A 13 -14.33 17.38 10.32
C PHE A 13 -13.40 16.18 10.54
N ARG A 14 -13.88 15.16 11.24
CA ARG A 14 -13.08 14.02 11.66
C ARG A 14 -13.68 12.70 11.23
N VAL A 15 -12.81 11.83 10.70
CA VAL A 15 -13.12 10.43 10.41
C VAL A 15 -12.12 9.54 11.14
N ASN A 16 -12.60 8.61 11.95
CA ASN A 16 -11.77 7.58 12.58
C ASN A 16 -11.70 6.36 11.67
N ASN A 17 -10.51 5.75 11.57
CA ASN A 17 -10.23 4.61 10.70
C ASN A 17 -10.79 4.82 9.29
N PRO A 18 -10.42 5.93 8.61
CA PRO A 18 -10.92 6.26 7.29
C PRO A 18 -10.68 5.11 6.31
N ASP A 19 -11.73 4.68 5.63
CA ASP A 19 -11.58 3.75 4.51
C ASP A 19 -11.23 4.53 3.24
N HIS A 20 -10.32 4.00 2.43
CA HIS A 20 -9.95 4.58 1.14
C HIS A 20 -9.76 3.48 0.09
N PRO A 21 -10.31 3.64 -1.14
CA PRO A 21 -10.24 2.66 -2.22
C PRO A 21 -8.85 2.12 -2.57
N PHE A 22 -7.84 2.97 -2.41
CA PHE A 22 -6.45 2.70 -2.81
C PHE A 22 -5.51 2.52 -1.63
N VAL A 23 -6.05 2.33 -0.42
CA VAL A 23 -5.26 2.15 0.81
C VAL A 23 -5.79 0.92 1.55
N TYR A 24 -4.96 -0.12 1.67
CA TYR A 24 -5.32 -1.30 2.46
C TYR A 24 -5.15 -1.07 3.98
N SER A 25 -4.18 -0.23 4.36
CA SER A 25 -3.91 0.17 5.74
C SER A 25 -3.49 1.63 5.73
N GLY A 26 -4.27 2.46 6.42
CA GLY A 26 -4.22 3.92 6.34
C GLY A 26 -3.95 4.60 7.67
N PRO A 27 -4.17 5.93 7.76
CA PRO A 27 -4.09 6.66 9.02
C PRO A 27 -5.20 6.21 9.98
N ASP A 28 -4.98 6.42 11.27
CA ASP A 28 -5.96 6.13 12.32
C ASP A 28 -7.06 7.19 12.36
N ILE A 29 -6.72 8.44 12.02
CA ILE A 29 -7.65 9.56 12.01
C ILE A 29 -7.37 10.43 10.79
N LEU A 30 -8.43 10.82 10.08
CA LEU A 30 -8.40 11.85 9.06
C LEU A 30 -9.11 13.10 9.58
N LEU A 31 -8.41 14.23 9.50
CA LEU A 31 -8.93 15.55 9.87
C LEU A 31 -9.00 16.41 8.62
N SER A 32 -10.13 17.05 8.38
CA SER A 32 -10.29 18.04 7.32
C SER A 32 -10.73 19.36 7.92
N ASP A 33 -10.12 20.45 7.44
CA ASP A 33 -10.68 21.79 7.57
C ASP A 33 -10.98 22.37 6.18
N ALA A 34 -11.27 23.67 6.10
CA ALA A 34 -11.60 24.34 4.85
C ALA A 34 -10.42 24.41 3.84
N LYS A 35 -9.17 24.17 4.27
CA LYS A 35 -7.97 24.39 3.46
C LYS A 35 -7.09 23.15 3.31
N SER A 36 -7.18 22.20 4.24
CA SER A 36 -6.21 21.14 4.39
C SER A 36 -6.84 19.83 4.83
N LEU A 37 -6.14 18.75 4.47
CA LEU A 37 -6.40 17.40 4.94
C LEU A 37 -5.18 16.96 5.75
N THR A 38 -5.40 16.44 6.95
CA THR A 38 -4.35 15.94 7.84
C THR A 38 -4.64 14.49 8.19
N ALA A 39 -3.67 13.62 7.97
CA ALA A 39 -3.73 12.21 8.29
C ALA A 39 -2.89 11.96 9.54
N LEU A 40 -3.52 11.54 10.64
CA LEU A 40 -2.86 11.21 11.89
C LEU A 40 -2.56 9.71 11.96
N PHE A 41 -1.31 9.38 12.27
CA PHE A 41 -0.84 8.02 12.46
C PHE A 41 -0.50 7.84 13.93
N ILE A 42 -1.13 6.87 14.58
CA ILE A 42 -0.85 6.46 15.94
C ILE A 42 -0.23 5.06 15.84
N PRO A 43 1.05 4.88 16.19
CA PRO A 43 1.70 3.59 16.09
C PRO A 43 1.00 2.53 16.94
N SER A 44 0.67 1.41 16.31
CA SER A 44 0.25 0.19 17.00
C SER A 44 1.42 -0.45 17.76
N PRO A 45 1.18 -1.35 18.73
CA PRO A 45 2.26 -2.05 19.43
C PRO A 45 3.24 -2.78 18.49
N GLU A 46 2.75 -3.33 17.39
CA GLU A 46 3.58 -4.01 16.39
C GLU A 46 4.47 -3.04 15.60
N GLU A 47 3.95 -1.84 15.32
CA GLU A 47 4.70 -0.78 14.65
C GLU A 47 5.74 -0.16 15.58
N LEU A 48 5.46 -0.05 16.88
CA LEU A 48 6.45 0.37 17.87
C LEU A 48 7.65 -0.58 17.92
N GLY A 49 7.42 -1.88 17.68
CA GLY A 49 8.48 -2.88 17.53
C GLY A 49 9.10 -2.96 16.13
N SER A 50 8.52 -2.32 15.12
CA SER A 50 8.96 -2.39 13.72
C SER A 50 8.62 -1.12 12.94
N SER A 51 9.58 -0.20 12.85
CA SER A 51 9.44 1.06 12.13
C SER A 51 9.08 0.88 10.65
N ASN A 52 9.45 -0.26 10.04
CA ASN A 52 9.02 -0.59 8.67
C ASN A 52 7.51 -0.72 8.52
N LYS A 53 6.81 -1.33 9.48
CA LYS A 53 5.34 -1.50 9.36
C LYS A 53 4.66 -0.13 9.27
N LEU A 54 5.08 0.81 10.12
CA LEU A 54 4.62 2.19 10.10
C LEU A 54 4.96 2.88 8.78
N LEU A 55 6.18 2.68 8.29
CA LEU A 55 6.62 3.28 7.03
C LEU A 55 5.85 2.74 5.81
N LEU A 56 5.53 1.44 5.78
CA LEU A 56 4.66 0.89 4.73
C LEU A 56 3.26 1.50 4.77
N ARG A 57 2.68 1.64 5.97
CA ARG A 57 1.38 2.28 6.17
C ARG A 57 1.40 3.74 5.71
N LEU A 58 2.48 4.46 5.99
CA LEU A 58 2.71 5.83 5.51
C LEU A 58 2.84 5.89 3.97
N ILE A 59 3.65 5.03 3.35
CA ILE A 59 3.85 4.99 1.90
C ILE A 59 2.52 4.70 1.19
N ASN A 60 1.78 3.69 1.67
CA ASN A 60 0.46 3.32 1.17
C ASN A 60 -0.52 4.51 1.24
N SER A 61 -0.51 5.23 2.36
CA SER A 61 -1.33 6.43 2.53
C SER A 61 -0.88 7.57 1.60
N LYS A 62 0.41 7.84 1.46
CA LYS A 62 0.94 8.85 0.53
C LYS A 62 0.56 8.54 -0.92
N ILE A 63 0.48 7.27 -1.29
CA ILE A 63 -0.03 6.87 -2.60
C ILE A 63 -1.51 7.21 -2.75
N GLY A 64 -2.34 6.82 -1.78
CA GLY A 64 -3.80 6.94 -1.89
C GLY A 64 -4.35 8.35 -1.71
N TYR A 65 -3.85 9.12 -0.74
CA TYR A 65 -4.40 10.42 -0.38
C TYR A 65 -3.84 11.56 -1.25
N PRO A 66 -4.55 12.70 -1.36
CA PRO A 66 -4.07 13.87 -2.09
C PRO A 66 -2.66 14.32 -1.66
N ALA A 67 -1.82 14.74 -2.61
CA ALA A 67 -0.43 15.15 -2.36
C ALA A 67 -0.25 16.27 -1.31
N ASN A 68 -1.27 17.11 -1.11
CA ASN A 68 -1.27 18.17 -0.10
C ASN A 68 -1.69 17.68 1.31
N THR A 69 -2.03 16.41 1.48
CA THR A 69 -2.37 15.85 2.79
C THR A 69 -1.14 15.91 3.71
N ILE A 70 -1.28 16.46 4.90
CA ILE A 70 -0.22 16.53 5.91
C ILE A 70 -0.20 15.21 6.68
N MET A 71 0.86 14.42 6.50
CA MET A 71 1.06 13.14 7.17
C MET A 71 1.72 13.39 8.52
N THR A 72 0.97 13.21 9.60
CA THR A 72 1.40 13.53 10.97
C THR A 72 1.50 12.27 11.80
N LEU A 73 2.67 12.02 12.38
CA LEU A 73 2.86 10.97 13.37
C LEU A 73 2.53 11.51 14.76
N VAL A 74 1.65 10.82 15.49
CA VAL A 74 1.38 11.07 16.90
C VAL A 74 2.16 10.04 17.69
N LEU A 75 3.29 10.45 18.24
CA LEU A 75 4.18 9.61 19.03
C LEU A 75 4.05 9.99 20.50
N ASP A 76 4.08 9.01 21.40
CA ASP A 76 4.13 9.23 22.84
C ASP A 76 5.54 8.86 23.30
N HIS A 77 6.39 9.85 23.58
CA HIS A 77 7.79 9.66 23.97
C HIS A 77 7.97 8.83 25.25
N ASN A 78 6.91 8.60 26.04
CA ASN A 78 6.98 7.68 27.18
C ASN A 78 6.98 6.20 26.76
N LYS A 79 6.69 5.89 25.49
CA LYS A 79 6.74 4.55 24.95
C LYS A 79 8.08 4.31 24.26
N GLU A 80 8.69 3.17 24.55
CA GLU A 80 9.87 2.72 23.83
C GLU A 80 9.50 2.48 22.36
N PHE A 81 10.04 3.31 21.48
CA PHE A 81 9.95 3.15 20.03
C PHE A 81 11.36 2.85 19.52
N LYS A 82 11.54 1.73 18.81
CA LYS A 82 12.86 1.28 18.35
C LYS A 82 13.19 1.83 16.97
N ASN A 83 14.41 2.32 16.77
CA ASN A 83 14.96 2.78 15.47
C ASN A 83 14.14 3.91 14.81
N THR A 84 13.91 5.00 15.53
CA THR A 84 12.84 5.96 15.21
C THR A 84 13.33 7.25 14.57
N ASP A 85 14.55 7.67 14.89
CA ASP A 85 15.11 8.96 14.45
C ASP A 85 15.00 9.18 12.94
N ARG A 86 15.28 8.12 12.15
CA ARG A 86 15.19 8.17 10.69
C ARG A 86 13.74 8.28 10.21
N VAL A 87 12.83 7.49 10.79
CA VAL A 87 11.45 7.44 10.31
C VAL A 87 10.67 8.70 10.66
N GLU A 88 10.87 9.21 11.86
CA GLU A 88 10.26 10.43 12.37
C GLU A 88 10.64 11.65 11.52
N ARG A 89 11.94 11.84 11.27
CA ARG A 89 12.44 13.06 10.61
C ARG A 89 12.29 13.02 9.09
N ASP A 90 12.51 11.87 8.48
CA ASP A 90 12.76 11.82 7.03
C ASP A 90 11.50 11.56 6.20
N PHE A 91 10.41 11.01 6.78
CA PHE A 91 9.26 10.55 5.99
C PHE A 91 7.93 11.22 6.34
N PHE A 92 7.66 11.48 7.63
CA PHE A 92 6.46 12.21 8.06
C PHE A 92 6.61 13.70 7.78
N ASP A 93 5.49 14.38 7.51
CA ASP A 93 5.51 15.83 7.38
C ASP A 93 5.72 16.46 8.76
N LEU A 94 5.02 15.92 9.77
CA LEU A 94 5.09 16.35 11.16
C LEU A 94 5.14 15.16 12.13
N VAL A 95 5.80 15.37 13.27
CA VAL A 95 5.77 14.45 14.42
C VAL A 95 5.37 15.27 15.64
N ILE A 96 4.35 14.82 16.36
CA ILE A 96 3.77 15.53 17.50
C ILE A 96 3.49 14.59 18.67
N GLU A 97 3.37 15.17 19.86
CA GLU A 97 2.92 14.45 21.06
C GLU A 97 1.38 14.47 21.18
N PRO A 98 0.76 13.55 21.95
CA PRO A 98 -0.68 13.58 22.22
C PRO A 98 -1.14 14.93 22.80
N SER A 99 -0.31 15.59 23.62
CA SER A 99 -0.63 16.89 24.21
C SER A 99 -0.73 18.02 23.17
N ASP A 100 -0.01 17.90 22.05
CA ASP A 100 0.01 18.90 20.98
C ASP A 100 -1.27 18.91 20.15
N LEU A 101 -2.10 17.87 20.27
CA LEU A 101 -3.36 17.78 19.53
C LEU A 101 -4.30 18.96 19.83
N LYS A 102 -4.25 19.50 21.06
CA LYS A 102 -5.00 20.72 21.46
C LYS A 102 -4.61 21.95 20.64
N ARG A 103 -3.40 21.94 20.06
CA ARG A 103 -2.77 23.05 19.36
C ARG A 103 -2.62 22.78 17.86
N LEU A 104 -3.26 21.76 17.29
CA LEU A 104 -3.14 21.37 15.88
C LEU A 104 -3.25 22.56 14.91
N LYS A 105 -4.23 23.45 15.11
CA LYS A 105 -4.42 24.64 14.25
C LYS A 105 -3.19 25.57 14.19
N SER A 106 -2.40 25.60 15.26
CA SER A 106 -1.16 26.38 15.30
C SER A 106 0.03 25.65 14.67
N ILE A 107 0.01 24.31 14.70
CA ILE A 107 1.08 23.43 14.23
C ILE A 107 0.94 23.15 12.72
N LEU A 108 -0.27 22.93 12.23
CA LEU A 108 -0.60 22.60 10.84
C LEU A 108 -0.51 23.79 9.87
N LYS A 109 0.31 24.80 10.20
CA LYS A 109 0.56 25.94 9.31
C LYS A 109 1.55 25.65 8.19
N GLU A 110 2.12 24.44 8.17
CA GLU A 110 3.09 24.06 7.15
C GLU A 110 2.44 24.00 5.77
N THR A 111 2.97 24.80 4.85
CA THR A 111 2.63 24.75 3.44
C THR A 111 3.73 24.04 2.68
N LYS A 112 3.38 22.97 1.98
CA LYS A 112 4.30 22.27 1.06
C LYS A 112 4.65 23.19 -0.10
N SER A 113 5.89 23.13 -0.58
CA SER A 113 6.33 23.94 -1.71
C SER A 113 5.58 23.55 -3.00
N ILE A 114 5.46 24.50 -3.93
CA ILE A 114 4.82 24.26 -5.22
C ILE A 114 5.56 23.17 -6.03
N SER A 115 6.90 23.16 -5.96
CA SER A 115 7.72 22.14 -6.62
C SER A 115 7.45 20.74 -6.07
N TYR A 116 7.44 20.58 -4.75
CA TYR A 116 7.09 19.33 -4.08
C TYR A 116 5.73 18.80 -4.57
N PHE A 117 4.72 19.67 -4.60
CA PHE A 117 3.37 19.27 -5.01
C PHE A 117 3.30 18.83 -6.47
N LYS A 118 4.02 19.51 -7.36
CA LYS A 118 4.10 19.16 -8.78
C LYS A 118 4.77 17.79 -8.97
N ASP A 119 5.88 17.55 -8.28
CA ASP A 119 6.60 16.28 -8.36
C ASP A 119 5.79 15.12 -7.80
N PHE A 120 5.16 15.30 -6.64
CA PHE A 120 4.30 14.29 -6.04
C PHE A 120 3.13 13.95 -6.97
N LYS A 121 2.39 14.96 -7.45
CA LYS A 121 1.26 14.73 -8.38
C LYS A 121 1.69 14.01 -9.64
N ARG A 122 2.87 14.32 -10.19
CA ARG A 122 3.42 13.61 -11.35
C ARG A 122 3.61 12.12 -11.03
N THR A 123 4.20 11.81 -9.87
CA THR A 123 4.43 10.41 -9.46
C THR A 123 3.11 9.68 -9.19
N GLN A 124 2.15 10.30 -8.50
CA GLN A 124 0.81 9.73 -8.31
C GLN A 124 0.12 9.47 -9.64
N LYS A 125 0.17 10.43 -10.59
CA LYS A 125 -0.41 10.26 -11.91
C LYS A 125 0.19 9.05 -12.63
N GLN A 126 1.52 8.92 -12.65
CA GLN A 126 2.19 7.76 -13.27
C GLN A 126 1.73 6.42 -12.65
N LEU A 127 1.57 6.40 -11.34
CA LEU A 127 1.08 5.24 -10.61
C LEU A 127 -0.37 4.91 -10.96
N PHE A 128 -1.27 5.89 -10.92
CA PHE A 128 -2.68 5.68 -11.24
C PHE A 128 -2.91 5.35 -12.72
N ASP A 129 -2.10 5.89 -13.63
CA ASP A 129 -2.11 5.51 -15.06
C ASP A 129 -1.68 4.04 -15.25
N ARG A 130 -0.68 3.56 -14.48
CA ARG A 130 -0.31 2.13 -14.46
C ARG A 130 -1.43 1.29 -13.87
N GLN A 131 -1.96 1.72 -12.72
CA GLN A 131 -3.03 1.03 -11.98
C GLN A 131 -4.27 0.84 -12.85
N ALA A 132 -4.71 1.87 -13.57
CA ALA A 132 -5.89 1.82 -14.43
C ALA A 132 -5.73 0.77 -15.55
N ARG A 133 -4.55 0.68 -16.17
CA ARG A 133 -4.25 -0.33 -17.20
C ARG A 133 -4.29 -1.75 -16.65
N VAL A 134 -3.64 -1.98 -15.50
CA VAL A 134 -3.62 -3.29 -14.83
C VAL A 134 -5.03 -3.66 -14.38
N GLN A 135 -5.80 -2.71 -13.83
CA GLN A 135 -7.17 -2.94 -13.39
C GLN A 135 -8.08 -3.30 -14.56
N ASN A 136 -7.99 -2.59 -15.68
CA ASN A 136 -8.75 -2.93 -16.87
C ASN A 136 -8.44 -4.35 -17.37
N SER A 137 -7.16 -4.73 -17.39
CA SER A 137 -6.76 -6.09 -17.74
C SER A 137 -7.32 -7.13 -16.77
N ASN A 138 -7.31 -6.85 -15.46
CA ASN A 138 -7.86 -7.73 -14.43
C ASN A 138 -9.38 -7.89 -14.57
N LEU A 139 -10.11 -6.81 -14.83
CA LEU A 139 -11.55 -6.83 -15.06
C LEU A 139 -11.90 -7.69 -16.28
N VAL A 140 -11.29 -7.41 -17.43
CA VAL A 140 -11.52 -8.16 -18.67
C VAL A 140 -11.17 -9.65 -18.51
N TYR A 141 -10.13 -9.97 -17.74
CA TYR A 141 -9.78 -11.36 -17.45
C TYR A 141 -10.82 -12.03 -16.55
N ALA A 142 -11.25 -11.36 -15.48
CA ALA A 142 -12.23 -11.88 -14.54
C ALA A 142 -13.62 -12.09 -15.16
N GLU A 143 -13.99 -11.30 -16.17
CA GLU A 143 -15.23 -11.51 -16.94
C GLU A 143 -15.16 -12.75 -17.85
N LYS A 144 -13.96 -13.11 -18.33
CA LYS A 144 -13.75 -14.22 -19.27
C LYS A 144 -13.45 -15.54 -18.60
N VAL A 145 -12.85 -15.50 -17.41
CA VAL A 145 -12.35 -16.68 -16.70
C VAL A 145 -13.13 -16.86 -15.41
N LYS A 146 -13.68 -18.05 -15.23
CA LYS A 146 -14.35 -18.42 -13.99
C LYS A 146 -13.30 -18.76 -12.92
N PHE A 147 -13.38 -18.09 -11.78
CA PHE A 147 -12.57 -18.39 -10.60
C PHE A 147 -13.34 -19.38 -9.72
N ASP A 148 -13.32 -20.66 -10.08
CA ASP A 148 -14.05 -21.74 -9.37
C ASP A 148 -13.17 -22.94 -9.06
N LYS A 149 -11.92 -22.70 -8.68
CA LYS A 149 -11.02 -23.78 -8.26
C LYS A 149 -11.02 -23.91 -6.74
N ASP A 150 -11.00 -25.16 -6.27
CA ASP A 150 -10.82 -25.46 -4.84
C ASP A 150 -9.47 -24.95 -4.31
N LYS A 151 -8.42 -25.04 -5.14
CA LYS A 151 -7.07 -24.59 -4.83
C LYS A 151 -6.27 -24.19 -6.07
N VAL A 152 -5.36 -23.25 -5.85
CA VAL A 152 -4.20 -22.99 -6.71
C VAL A 152 -2.96 -23.58 -6.07
N GLU A 153 -2.14 -24.23 -6.89
CA GLU A 153 -0.87 -24.81 -6.47
C GLU A 153 0.28 -24.18 -7.26
N PRO A 154 1.45 -23.98 -6.62
CA PRO A 154 2.64 -23.61 -7.36
C PRO A 154 2.96 -24.70 -8.39
N PHE A 155 2.84 -24.37 -9.67
CA PHE A 155 3.24 -25.27 -10.75
C PHE A 155 4.76 -25.29 -10.97
N ILE A 156 5.51 -24.56 -10.13
CA ILE A 156 6.96 -24.39 -10.26
C ILE A 156 7.64 -24.76 -8.95
N ASN A 157 8.59 -25.70 -9.02
CA ASN A 157 9.49 -26.02 -7.92
C ASN A 157 10.66 -25.03 -7.87
N LYS A 158 10.36 -23.75 -7.62
CA LYS A 158 11.35 -22.65 -7.61
C LYS A 158 11.62 -22.15 -6.21
N GLU A 159 12.80 -21.57 -6.03
CA GLU A 159 13.13 -20.84 -4.83
C GLU A 159 12.31 -19.56 -4.71
N LYS A 160 11.88 -19.24 -3.48
CA LYS A 160 11.24 -17.96 -3.19
C LYS A 160 12.18 -16.81 -3.52
N ILE A 161 11.65 -15.73 -4.08
CA ILE A 161 12.45 -14.57 -4.46
C ILE A 161 13.15 -13.95 -3.25
N GLN A 162 14.40 -13.53 -3.48
CA GLN A 162 15.11 -12.60 -2.59
C GLN A 162 15.05 -11.20 -3.20
N TYR A 163 14.79 -10.19 -2.39
CA TYR A 163 14.73 -8.81 -2.83
C TYR A 163 15.51 -7.92 -1.90
N PHE A 164 15.94 -6.76 -2.40
CA PHE A 164 16.57 -5.74 -1.58
C PHE A 164 15.48 -4.89 -0.91
N ASN A 165 15.38 -4.96 0.42
CA ASN A 165 14.49 -4.11 1.21
C ASN A 165 15.16 -2.75 1.40
N TYR A 166 14.71 -1.74 0.64
CA TYR A 166 15.25 -0.39 0.67
C TYR A 166 15.01 0.35 1.99
N LEU A 167 14.05 -0.10 2.80
CA LEU A 167 13.76 0.50 4.09
C LEU A 167 14.82 0.10 5.13
N GLU A 168 15.31 -1.14 5.02
CA GLU A 168 16.30 -1.72 5.94
C GLU A 168 17.71 -1.85 5.37
N ASP A 169 17.90 -1.48 4.10
CA ASP A 169 19.19 -1.55 3.40
C ASP A 169 19.81 -2.97 3.41
N ARG A 170 18.98 -4.00 3.23
CA ARG A 170 19.42 -5.41 3.25
C ARG A 170 18.62 -6.29 2.29
N PHE A 171 19.20 -7.41 1.90
CA PHE A 171 18.47 -8.46 1.17
C PHE A 171 17.60 -9.28 2.12
N GLU A 172 16.37 -9.56 1.68
CA GLU A 172 15.40 -10.37 2.43
C GLU A 172 14.80 -11.45 1.53
N LYS A 173 14.55 -12.62 2.12
CA LYS A 173 13.75 -13.66 1.49
C LYS A 173 12.27 -13.40 1.75
N VAL A 174 11.46 -13.43 0.69
CA VAL A 174 10.03 -13.20 0.82
C VAL A 174 9.37 -14.31 1.66
N ARG A 175 8.49 -13.92 2.59
CA ARG A 175 7.73 -14.88 3.41
C ARG A 175 6.54 -15.46 2.66
N SER A 176 5.83 -14.64 1.89
CA SER A 176 4.73 -15.06 1.02
C SER A 176 5.21 -16.00 -0.10
N ASN A 177 4.27 -16.66 -0.75
CA ASN A 177 4.57 -17.60 -1.84
C ASN A 177 4.75 -16.83 -3.15
N ILE A 178 5.83 -16.06 -3.23
CA ILE A 178 6.23 -15.28 -4.41
C ILE A 178 7.52 -15.87 -4.99
N TYR A 179 7.49 -16.15 -6.29
CA TYR A 179 8.57 -16.80 -7.04
C TYR A 179 8.87 -15.98 -8.29
N GLU A 180 10.05 -16.20 -8.87
CA GLU A 180 10.45 -15.61 -10.15
C GLU A 180 10.51 -16.69 -11.24
N PHE A 181 9.91 -16.41 -12.39
CA PHE A 181 9.89 -17.28 -13.56
C PHE A 181 9.96 -16.41 -14.82
N GLU A 182 11.01 -16.60 -15.63
CA GLU A 182 11.21 -15.87 -16.90
C GLU A 182 11.01 -14.33 -16.76
N ASN A 183 11.63 -13.74 -15.72
CA ASN A 183 11.51 -12.31 -15.36
C ASN A 183 10.09 -11.86 -14.99
N THR A 184 9.20 -12.78 -14.66
CA THR A 184 7.85 -12.53 -14.14
C THR A 184 7.79 -12.95 -12.68
N LEU A 185 7.21 -12.10 -11.84
CA LEU A 185 6.94 -12.48 -10.45
C LEU A 185 5.59 -13.16 -10.34
N ILE A 186 5.54 -14.30 -9.67
CA ILE A 186 4.32 -15.09 -9.52
C ILE A 186 4.04 -15.32 -8.04
N GLY A 187 2.94 -14.75 -7.56
CA GLY A 187 2.38 -14.99 -6.24
C GLY A 187 1.32 -16.10 -6.30
N PHE A 188 1.27 -16.97 -5.29
CA PHE A 188 0.21 -17.99 -5.16
C PHE A 188 -0.53 -17.83 -3.84
N LYS A 189 -1.86 -17.68 -3.87
CA LYS A 189 -2.66 -17.59 -2.66
C LYS A 189 -4.00 -18.31 -2.80
N ASN A 190 -4.20 -19.30 -1.93
CA ASN A 190 -5.51 -19.87 -1.63
C ASN A 190 -6.20 -18.95 -0.60
N LEU A 191 -7.19 -18.19 -1.05
CA LEU A 191 -8.13 -17.43 -0.23
C LEU A 191 -8.96 -18.41 0.59
N SER A 192 -9.27 -18.02 1.83
CA SER A 192 -9.93 -18.86 2.82
C SER A 192 -11.11 -18.11 3.45
N LYS A 193 -11.50 -18.48 4.67
CA LYS A 193 -12.58 -17.79 5.40
C LYS A 193 -12.16 -16.45 6.01
N LYS A 194 -10.89 -16.05 5.89
CA LYS A 194 -10.42 -14.75 6.41
C LYS A 194 -10.74 -13.65 5.40
N PRO A 195 -10.76 -12.37 5.81
CA PRO A 195 -10.94 -11.27 4.88
C PRO A 195 -9.83 -11.27 3.81
N ASP A 196 -10.21 -11.25 2.53
CA ASP A 196 -9.25 -11.34 1.42
C ASP A 196 -8.17 -10.24 1.47
N LEU A 197 -8.52 -9.03 1.94
CA LEU A 197 -7.55 -7.95 2.10
C LEU A 197 -6.42 -8.30 3.09
N GLU A 198 -6.73 -8.99 4.17
CA GLU A 198 -5.72 -9.45 5.14
C GLU A 198 -4.86 -10.55 4.53
N GLU A 199 -5.49 -11.46 3.79
CA GLU A 199 -4.82 -12.57 3.13
C GLU A 199 -3.88 -12.11 2.00
N LEU A 200 -4.21 -10.99 1.35
CA LEU A 200 -3.45 -10.40 0.25
C LEU A 200 -2.42 -9.35 0.69
N ALA A 201 -2.50 -8.84 1.94
CA ALA A 201 -1.57 -7.84 2.47
C ALA A 201 -0.08 -8.21 2.26
N PRO A 202 0.38 -9.47 2.45
CA PRO A 202 1.79 -9.82 2.21
C PRO A 202 2.28 -9.60 0.76
N TYR A 203 1.39 -9.63 -0.23
CA TYR A 203 1.74 -9.39 -1.65
C TYR A 203 1.81 -7.90 -1.95
N TYR A 204 1.01 -7.09 -1.26
CA TYR A 204 1.07 -5.62 -1.34
C TYR A 204 2.34 -5.11 -0.64
N ASP A 205 2.61 -5.60 0.57
CA ASP A 205 3.81 -5.29 1.34
C ASP A 205 5.09 -5.62 0.58
N PHE A 206 5.11 -6.76 -0.12
CA PHE A 206 6.24 -7.11 -0.97
C PHE A 206 6.56 -6.03 -2.00
N VAL A 207 5.56 -5.50 -2.71
CA VAL A 207 5.76 -4.44 -3.72
C VAL A 207 6.18 -3.13 -3.04
N LEU A 208 5.55 -2.77 -1.91
CA LEU A 208 5.93 -1.59 -1.13
C LEU A 208 7.39 -1.63 -0.63
N ARG A 209 7.92 -2.81 -0.30
CA ARG A 209 9.30 -2.97 0.19
C ARG A 209 10.34 -3.09 -0.93
N SER A 210 9.97 -3.72 -2.04
CA SER A 210 10.93 -4.11 -3.10
C SER A 210 10.95 -3.16 -4.29
N GLU A 211 9.86 -2.44 -4.55
CA GLU A 211 9.72 -1.59 -5.73
C GLU A 211 9.55 -0.11 -5.40
N LEU A 212 9.23 0.24 -4.16
CA LEU A 212 9.00 1.61 -3.74
C LEU A 212 10.15 2.11 -2.86
N PHE A 213 10.56 3.34 -3.11
CA PHE A 213 11.50 4.06 -2.25
C PHE A 213 11.01 5.48 -2.03
N MET A 214 11.41 6.06 -0.90
CA MET A 214 11.08 7.43 -0.54
C MET A 214 12.24 8.34 -0.89
N LYS A 215 11.96 9.45 -1.58
CA LYS A 215 12.91 10.54 -1.79
C LYS A 215 12.20 11.85 -1.50
N ASP A 216 12.78 12.69 -0.65
CA ASP A 216 12.21 13.99 -0.26
C ASP A 216 10.74 13.87 0.20
N LYS A 217 10.42 12.85 1.03
CA LYS A 217 9.05 12.53 1.51
C LYS A 217 8.02 12.16 0.42
N ILE A 218 8.45 11.92 -0.82
CA ILE A 218 7.61 11.49 -1.95
C ILE A 218 7.92 10.01 -2.27
N PRO A 219 6.89 9.14 -2.40
CA PRO A 219 7.09 7.76 -2.82
C PRO A 219 7.36 7.68 -4.32
N PHE A 220 8.41 6.98 -4.73
CA PHE A 220 8.76 6.71 -6.12
C PHE A 220 8.82 5.21 -6.39
N PHE A 221 8.25 4.80 -7.52
CA PHE A 221 8.40 3.44 -8.02
C PHE A 221 9.73 3.32 -8.76
N LYS A 222 10.46 2.25 -8.48
CA LYS A 222 11.50 1.75 -9.36
C LYS A 222 10.84 1.42 -10.70
N LYS A 223 11.47 1.81 -11.80
CA LYS A 223 11.11 1.30 -13.13
C LYS A 223 11.46 -0.18 -13.16
N ARG A 224 10.51 -1.01 -12.73
CA ARG A 224 10.52 -2.45 -12.94
C ARG A 224 9.36 -2.74 -13.89
N ASP A 225 9.71 -3.05 -15.12
CA ASP A 225 8.75 -3.35 -16.20
C ASP A 225 8.23 -4.80 -16.13
N ASP A 226 8.77 -5.59 -15.20
CA ASP A 226 8.39 -6.97 -14.97
C ASP A 226 6.89 -7.09 -14.69
N ALA A 227 6.26 -7.98 -15.45
CA ALA A 227 4.89 -8.39 -15.17
C ALA A 227 4.85 -9.12 -13.82
N LYS A 228 3.77 -8.91 -13.07
CA LYS A 228 3.51 -9.62 -11.84
C LYS A 228 2.17 -10.31 -11.95
N CYS A 229 2.11 -11.58 -11.59
CA CYS A 229 0.91 -12.39 -11.64
C CYS A 229 0.59 -12.91 -10.24
N LEU A 230 -0.66 -12.80 -9.82
CA LEU A 230 -1.13 -13.30 -8.54
C LEU A 230 -2.18 -14.38 -8.82
N SER A 231 -1.76 -15.64 -8.67
CA SER A 231 -2.60 -16.82 -8.80
C SER A 231 -3.50 -16.97 -7.57
N LEU A 232 -4.80 -16.95 -7.80
CA LEU A 232 -5.86 -17.05 -6.78
C LEU A 232 -6.85 -18.15 -7.16
N ASN A 233 -7.35 -18.84 -6.14
CA ASN A 233 -8.41 -19.85 -6.30
C ASN A 233 -9.78 -19.20 -6.59
N GLU A 234 -10.04 -18.06 -5.96
CA GLU A 234 -11.28 -17.29 -6.07
C GLU A 234 -11.02 -15.82 -6.43
N LEU A 235 -12.04 -15.12 -6.93
CA LEU A 235 -11.95 -13.69 -7.19
C LEU A 235 -12.01 -12.95 -5.84
N PRO A 236 -11.01 -12.13 -5.48
CA PRO A 236 -10.95 -11.55 -4.15
C PRO A 236 -11.98 -10.42 -4.01
N THR A 237 -12.72 -10.43 -2.91
CA THR A 237 -13.77 -9.46 -2.58
C THR A 237 -13.63 -8.90 -1.16
N SER A 238 -14.29 -7.78 -0.90
CA SER A 238 -14.44 -7.24 0.45
C SER A 238 -15.90 -6.87 0.70
N ARG A 239 -16.33 -7.01 1.95
CA ARG A 239 -17.75 -6.86 2.34
C ARG A 239 -18.35 -5.50 1.98
N PHE A 240 -17.61 -4.42 2.21
CA PHE A 240 -18.11 -3.05 2.04
C PHE A 240 -17.75 -2.47 0.67
N ASP A 241 -16.71 -3.00 0.04
CA ASP A 241 -16.20 -2.57 -1.25
C ASP A 241 -15.66 -3.80 -2.00
N PRO A 242 -16.53 -4.53 -2.72
CA PRO A 242 -16.17 -5.78 -3.38
C PRO A 242 -14.97 -5.67 -4.33
N MET A 243 -14.73 -4.48 -4.88
CA MET A 243 -13.65 -4.25 -5.83
C MET A 243 -12.34 -3.79 -5.19
N LYS A 244 -12.32 -3.51 -3.88
CA LYS A 244 -11.11 -3.03 -3.18
C LYS A 244 -9.89 -3.94 -3.36
N PRO A 245 -9.99 -5.28 -3.17
CA PRO A 245 -8.83 -6.15 -3.33
C PRO A 245 -8.25 -6.12 -4.74
N MET A 246 -9.12 -6.11 -5.77
CA MET A 246 -8.69 -6.01 -7.16
C MET A 246 -8.05 -4.65 -7.47
N ARG A 247 -8.60 -3.55 -6.95
CA ARG A 247 -8.01 -2.20 -7.10
C ARG A 247 -6.61 -2.14 -6.51
N LEU A 248 -6.42 -2.68 -5.31
CA LEU A 248 -5.13 -2.73 -4.63
C LEU A 248 -4.13 -3.65 -5.34
N ALA A 249 -4.56 -4.85 -5.75
CA ALA A 249 -3.73 -5.73 -6.56
C ALA A 249 -3.24 -5.00 -7.82
N SER A 250 -4.14 -4.29 -8.50
CA SER A 250 -3.82 -3.52 -9.70
C SER A 250 -2.90 -2.33 -9.43
N LEU A 251 -3.08 -1.64 -8.30
CA LEU A 251 -2.23 -0.52 -7.86
C LEU A 251 -0.78 -0.98 -7.68
N PHE A 252 -0.60 -2.16 -7.11
CA PHE A 252 0.70 -2.80 -6.94
C PHE A 252 1.14 -3.62 -8.16
N GLY A 253 0.43 -3.49 -9.30
CA GLY A 253 0.82 -4.10 -10.57
C GLY A 253 0.61 -5.61 -10.68
N TRP A 254 -0.14 -6.22 -9.76
CA TRP A 254 -0.50 -7.64 -9.82
C TRP A 254 -1.63 -7.88 -10.81
N LEU A 255 -1.33 -8.71 -11.81
CA LEU A 255 -2.30 -9.34 -12.70
C LEU A 255 -2.92 -10.52 -11.96
N ILE A 256 -4.18 -10.40 -11.54
CA ILE A 256 -4.87 -11.53 -10.90
C ILE A 256 -5.21 -12.58 -11.96
N GLY A 257 -5.15 -13.85 -11.58
CA GLY A 257 -5.51 -14.96 -12.45
C GLY A 257 -5.61 -16.27 -11.70
N ASN A 258 -5.99 -17.32 -12.42
CA ASN A 258 -5.99 -18.68 -11.87
C ASN A 258 -4.94 -19.51 -12.60
N ILE A 259 -3.70 -19.41 -12.12
CA ILE A 259 -2.51 -19.88 -12.82
C ILE A 259 -2.02 -21.17 -12.17
N ASN A 260 -2.28 -22.31 -12.83
CA ASN A 260 -1.85 -23.64 -12.39
C ASN A 260 -0.90 -24.31 -13.39
N SER A 261 -0.50 -23.60 -14.44
CA SER A 261 0.42 -24.08 -15.46
C SER A 261 1.16 -22.92 -16.13
N GLU A 262 2.26 -23.23 -16.80
CA GLU A 262 2.98 -22.26 -17.64
C GLU A 262 2.08 -21.69 -18.75
N LYS A 263 1.20 -22.52 -19.33
CA LYS A 263 0.22 -22.09 -20.34
C LYS A 263 -0.76 -21.06 -19.80
N ASP A 264 -1.23 -21.23 -18.55
CA ASP A 264 -2.12 -20.24 -17.91
C ASP A 264 -1.40 -18.91 -17.70
N LEU A 265 -0.11 -18.96 -17.34
CA LEU A 265 0.72 -17.79 -17.15
C LEU A 265 0.92 -17.05 -18.47
N GLU A 266 1.35 -17.74 -19.51
CA GLU A 266 1.51 -17.19 -20.86
C GLU A 266 0.21 -16.58 -21.36
N PHE A 267 -0.92 -17.26 -21.17
CA PHE A 267 -2.24 -16.74 -21.52
C PHE A 267 -2.55 -15.44 -20.78
N ARG A 268 -2.28 -15.38 -19.47
CA ARG A 268 -2.53 -14.18 -18.66
C ARG A 268 -1.65 -13.01 -19.09
N LEU A 269 -0.37 -13.25 -19.35
CA LEU A 269 0.59 -12.24 -19.80
C LEU A 269 0.24 -11.71 -21.20
N ASN A 270 -0.05 -12.60 -22.15
CA ASN A 270 -0.49 -12.23 -23.49
C ASN A 270 -1.78 -11.40 -23.48
N SER A 271 -2.71 -11.73 -22.58
CA SER A 271 -3.94 -10.95 -22.40
C SER A 271 -3.66 -9.52 -21.89
N TYR A 272 -2.67 -9.36 -21.02
CA TYR A 272 -2.24 -8.03 -20.56
C TYR A 272 -1.55 -7.23 -21.66
N GLU A 273 -0.63 -7.82 -22.42
CA GLU A 273 0.05 -7.13 -23.51
C GLU A 273 -0.92 -6.64 -24.60
N ARG A 274 -1.95 -7.43 -24.91
CA ARG A 274 -3.01 -7.01 -25.84
C ARG A 274 -3.81 -5.81 -25.31
N SER A 275 -3.98 -5.69 -24.00
CA SER A 275 -4.71 -4.57 -23.38
C SER A 275 -3.93 -3.24 -23.35
N LYS A 276 -2.64 -3.26 -23.73
CA LYS A 276 -1.82 -2.04 -23.85
C LYS A 276 -1.97 -1.35 -25.21
N LYS A 277 -2.48 -2.06 -26.23
CA LYS A 277 -2.70 -1.56 -27.59
C LYS A 277 -4.05 -0.85 -27.69
#